data_AF-A0A7S1YSW2-F1
#
_entry.id   AF-A0A7S1YSW2-F1
#
_cell.length_a   1.000
_cell.length_b   1.000
_cell.length_c   1.000
_cell.angle_alpha   90.00
_cell.angle_beta   90.00
_cell.angle_gamma   90.00
#
_symmetry.space_group_name_H-M   'P 1'
#
loop_
_entity.id
_entity.type
_entity.pdbx_description
1 polymer ?
#
loop_
_entity_poly.entity_id
_entity_poly.type
_entity_poly.pdbx_seq_one_letter_code
_entity_poly.pdbx_strand_id
1 'polypeptide(L)'
;PRGRYAKAYRPTMAEDNFEEGVITDPLLGEEEAEAEAEAEDVIGLDKEYNDEKSEISRARKTARYLSKFKCYNPQHEALKAYERHHSDDEIPVPSLDRAWAFMEHITLPRFLSDGEDADLNGGDVEGSQFIHTSARSRARDNENDVMERAKPGEIRRATKLYPIWSTPEKELADFGIGVGIYFVTVRFVALICLIAGFITLPTTMFFMSEDYSPDNRKNVT
;
A
#
# COMPACT_ATOMS: atom_id res chain seq x y z
N PRO A 1 -6.04 41.96 -25.74
CA PRO A 1 -6.04 41.53 -24.32
C PRO A 1 -4.63 41.12 -23.88
N ARG A 2 -3.88 42.05 -23.26
CA ARG A 2 -2.49 41.85 -22.85
C ARG A 2 -2.45 41.30 -21.42
N GLY A 3 -2.04 40.05 -21.27
CA GLY A 3 -1.86 39.39 -19.98
C GLY A 3 -0.65 39.94 -19.23
N ARG A 4 -0.86 40.32 -17.97
CA ARG A 4 0.18 40.78 -17.05
C ARG A 4 1.01 39.58 -16.59
N TYR A 5 2.30 39.62 -16.85
CA TYR A 5 3.26 38.63 -16.35
C TYR A 5 3.46 38.80 -14.84
N ALA A 6 3.40 37.68 -14.12
CA ALA A 6 3.65 37.58 -12.69
C ALA A 6 5.09 38.01 -12.36
N LYS A 7 5.24 38.81 -11.30
CA LYS A 7 6.53 39.23 -10.76
C LYS A 7 7.26 38.02 -10.19
N ALA A 8 8.47 37.74 -10.71
CA ALA A 8 9.39 36.78 -10.16
C ALA A 8 9.86 37.24 -8.78
N TYR A 9 9.69 36.38 -7.77
CA TYR A 9 10.20 36.58 -6.42
C TYR A 9 11.70 36.25 -6.41
N ARG A 10 12.56 37.23 -6.18
CA ARG A 10 14.00 37.01 -5.90
C ARG A 10 14.16 36.94 -4.38
N PRO A 11 14.57 35.81 -3.80
CA PRO A 11 14.97 35.78 -2.41
C PRO A 11 16.32 36.49 -2.29
N THR A 12 16.35 37.58 -1.53
CA THR A 12 17.59 38.22 -1.07
C THR A 12 18.14 37.38 0.06
N MET A 13 19.25 36.67 -0.20
CA MET A 13 20.04 36.02 0.84
C MET A 13 20.72 37.11 1.66
N ALA A 14 20.23 37.34 2.88
CA ALA A 14 20.95 38.12 3.87
C ALA A 14 22.00 37.20 4.50
N GLU A 15 23.27 37.56 4.33
CA GLU A 15 24.40 36.95 5.03
C GLU A 15 24.42 37.50 6.46
N ASP A 16 23.68 36.87 7.37
CA ASP A 16 23.77 37.16 8.80
C ASP A 16 24.88 36.31 9.43
N ASN A 17 25.80 37.02 10.08
CA ASN A 17 26.93 36.46 10.83
C ASN A 17 26.42 35.62 12.00
N PHE A 18 26.75 34.33 11.97
CA PHE A 18 26.38 33.35 12.99
C PHE A 18 27.33 33.47 14.19
N GLU A 19 26.96 34.25 15.19
CA GLU A 19 27.59 34.19 16.52
C GLU A 19 27.06 32.96 17.26
N GLU A 20 27.95 32.05 17.66
CA GLU A 20 27.64 30.84 18.44
C GLU A 20 27.24 31.21 19.88
N GLY A 21 26.01 31.69 20.05
CA GLY A 21 25.32 31.75 21.33
C GLY A 21 24.52 30.46 21.53
N VAL A 22 24.79 29.73 22.62
CA VAL A 22 23.91 28.63 23.06
C VAL A 22 22.62 29.24 23.61
N ILE A 23 21.68 29.50 22.70
CA ILE A 23 20.32 29.93 22.99
C ILE A 23 19.54 28.67 23.37
N THR A 24 19.20 28.54 24.64
CA THR A 24 18.16 27.60 25.06
C THR A 24 16.83 28.28 24.79
N ASP A 25 16.30 28.05 23.60
CA ASP A 25 15.10 28.72 23.08
C ASP A 25 13.84 28.16 23.78
N PRO A 26 13.12 28.95 24.58
CA PRO A 26 11.91 28.49 25.27
C PRO A 26 10.73 28.22 24.33
N LEU A 27 10.82 28.64 23.06
CA LEU A 27 9.77 28.51 22.05
C LEU A 27 9.63 27.08 21.47
N LEU A 28 10.61 26.21 21.69
CA LEU A 28 10.56 24.82 21.21
C LEU A 28 9.46 23.99 21.90
N GLY A 29 9.02 24.38 23.09
CA GLY A 29 7.96 23.66 23.82
C GLY A 29 6.55 23.94 23.32
N GLU A 30 6.28 25.11 22.73
CA GLU A 30 4.96 25.43 22.17
C GLU A 30 4.77 24.77 20.79
N GLU A 31 5.83 24.69 19.96
CA GLU A 31 5.78 23.95 18.69
C GLU A 31 5.60 22.45 18.88
N GLU A 32 6.20 21.83 19.90
CA GLU A 32 6.00 20.40 20.17
C GLU A 32 4.57 20.10 20.64
N ALA A 33 3.99 20.96 21.48
CA ALA A 33 2.61 20.79 21.96
C ALA A 33 1.58 20.97 20.83
N GLU A 34 1.80 21.90 19.91
CA GLU A 34 0.93 22.09 18.74
C GLU A 34 1.09 20.92 17.74
N ALA A 35 2.29 20.37 17.59
CA ALA A 35 2.54 19.19 16.76
C ALA A 35 1.86 17.91 17.30
N GLU A 36 1.78 17.75 18.63
CA GLU A 36 1.02 16.63 19.25
C GLU A 36 -0.49 16.80 19.07
N ALA A 37 -1.03 18.01 19.24
CA ALA A 37 -2.46 18.28 19.01
C ALA A 37 -2.86 18.06 17.54
N GLU A 38 -2.01 18.46 16.58
CA GLU A 38 -2.23 18.17 15.17
C GLU A 38 -2.07 16.68 14.82
N ALA A 39 -1.32 15.90 15.61
CA ALA A 39 -1.20 14.47 15.39
C ALA A 39 -2.50 13.71 15.75
N GLU A 40 -3.29 14.21 16.69
CA GLU A 40 -4.60 13.62 17.03
C GLU A 40 -5.69 13.93 15.99
N ASP A 41 -5.69 15.12 15.37
CA ASP A 41 -6.68 15.49 14.34
C ASP A 41 -6.52 14.66 13.04
N VAL A 42 -5.29 14.27 12.71
CA VAL A 42 -4.99 13.37 11.58
C VAL A 42 -5.63 11.97 11.76
N ILE A 43 -5.94 11.56 13.00
CA ILE A 43 -6.62 10.29 13.29
C ILE A 43 -8.10 10.33 12.83
N GLY A 44 -8.67 11.52 12.65
CA GLY A 44 -10.05 11.70 12.14
C GLY A 44 -10.24 11.24 10.69
N LEU A 45 -9.22 11.39 9.83
CA LEU A 45 -9.26 11.00 8.42
C LEU A 45 -9.28 9.48 8.19
N ASP A 46 -8.87 8.69 9.19
CA ASP A 46 -8.93 7.22 9.10
C ASP A 46 -10.39 6.71 9.08
N LYS A 47 -11.34 7.50 9.57
CA LYS A 47 -12.77 7.13 9.57
C LYS A 47 -13.43 7.18 8.20
N GLU A 48 -12.94 8.02 7.26
CA GLU A 48 -13.59 8.19 5.95
C GLU A 48 -13.42 6.95 5.06
N TYR A 49 -12.32 6.22 5.21
CA TYR A 49 -11.96 5.13 4.30
C TYR A 49 -12.14 3.73 4.88
N ASN A 50 -12.40 3.59 6.18
CA ASN A 50 -12.52 2.29 6.86
C ASN A 50 -11.39 1.29 6.52
N ASP A 51 -10.22 1.80 6.15
CA ASP A 51 -9.07 1.00 5.74
C ASP A 51 -8.40 0.46 7.01
N GLU A 52 -8.15 -0.85 7.08
CA GLU A 52 -7.29 -1.37 8.14
C GLU A 52 -5.88 -0.77 8.02
N LYS A 53 -5.27 -0.40 9.16
CA LYS A 53 -3.92 0.21 9.20
C LYS A 53 -2.83 -0.66 8.55
N SER A 54 -3.05 -1.97 8.48
CA SER A 54 -2.26 -2.99 7.78
C SER A 54 -2.35 -2.89 6.26
N GLU A 55 -3.46 -2.40 5.73
CA GLU A 55 -3.79 -2.41 4.29
C GLU A 55 -3.37 -1.13 3.57
N ILE A 56 -3.05 -0.08 4.31
CA ILE A 56 -2.50 1.17 3.75
C ILE A 56 -1.07 0.90 3.26
N SER A 57 -0.81 1.23 1.98
CA SER A 57 0.52 1.08 1.38
C SER A 57 1.57 1.94 2.10
N ARG A 58 2.84 1.53 2.02
CA ARG A 58 3.94 2.35 2.54
C ARG A 58 4.01 3.72 1.87
N ALA A 59 3.69 3.79 0.57
CA ALA A 59 3.70 5.06 -0.17
C ALA A 59 2.66 6.04 0.38
N ARG A 60 1.44 5.58 0.67
CA ARG A 60 0.38 6.42 1.27
C ARG A 60 0.69 6.81 2.71
N LYS A 61 1.31 5.93 3.50
CA LYS A 61 1.83 6.29 4.84
C LYS A 61 2.86 7.43 4.75
N THR A 62 3.82 7.30 3.84
CA THR A 62 4.82 8.35 3.62
C THR A 62 4.18 9.63 3.09
N ALA A 63 3.23 9.54 2.16
CA ALA A 63 2.54 10.70 1.62
C ALA A 63 1.75 11.47 2.69
N ARG A 64 1.03 10.76 3.57
CA ARG A 64 0.33 11.34 4.73
C ARG A 64 1.29 11.98 5.73
N TYR A 65 2.44 11.35 5.93
CA TYR A 65 3.48 11.95 6.77
C TYR A 65 4.02 13.24 6.13
N LEU A 66 4.30 13.22 4.83
CA LEU A 66 4.83 14.36 4.10
C LEU A 66 3.82 15.50 3.94
N SER A 67 2.52 15.20 3.86
CA SER A 67 1.47 16.22 3.70
C SER A 67 1.35 17.18 4.87
N LYS A 68 1.98 16.86 6.02
CA LYS A 68 2.12 17.77 7.16
C LYS A 68 3.03 18.97 6.86
N PHE A 69 4.00 18.79 5.96
CA PHE A 69 4.93 19.86 5.62
C PHE A 69 4.36 20.78 4.55
N LYS A 70 4.47 22.09 4.78
CA LYS A 70 3.96 23.15 3.88
C LYS A 70 4.48 23.05 2.45
N CYS A 71 5.69 22.53 2.24
CA CYS A 71 6.26 22.34 0.91
C CYS A 71 5.61 21.21 0.10
N TYR A 72 4.94 20.25 0.75
CA TYR A 72 4.24 19.14 0.11
C TYR A 72 2.73 19.39 0.00
N ASN A 73 2.13 20.10 0.96
CA ASN A 73 0.74 20.53 0.89
C ASN A 73 0.59 22.04 1.19
N PRO A 74 0.97 22.92 0.25
CA PRO A 74 0.91 24.37 0.48
C PRO A 74 -0.54 24.88 0.63
N GLN A 75 -1.53 24.08 0.23
CA GLN A 75 -2.94 24.41 0.33
C GLN A 75 -3.56 23.99 1.67
N HIS A 76 -2.83 23.29 2.54
CA HIS A 76 -3.37 22.75 3.79
C HIS A 76 -4.11 23.79 4.65
N GLU A 77 -3.51 24.98 4.85
CA GLU A 77 -4.15 26.07 5.60
C GLU A 77 -5.39 26.64 4.89
N ALA A 78 -5.33 26.77 3.56
CA ALA A 78 -6.44 27.27 2.76
C ALA A 78 -7.62 26.28 2.75
N LEU A 79 -7.33 24.98 2.78
CA LEU A 79 -8.31 23.90 2.87
C LEU A 79 -9.01 23.90 4.23
N LYS A 80 -8.24 23.97 5.34
CA LYS A 80 -8.79 24.11 6.70
C LYS A 80 -9.69 25.35 6.83
N ALA A 81 -9.37 26.44 6.13
CA ALA A 81 -10.22 27.64 6.11
C ALA A 81 -11.49 27.45 5.26
N TYR A 82 -11.39 26.76 4.12
CA TYR A 82 -12.54 26.46 3.25
C TYR A 82 -13.55 25.52 3.91
N GLU A 83 -13.08 24.46 4.58
CA GLU A 83 -13.90 23.46 5.28
C GLU A 83 -14.79 24.08 6.37
N ARG A 84 -14.34 25.16 7.03
CA ARG A 84 -15.15 25.86 8.04
C ARG A 84 -16.37 26.59 7.46
N HIS A 85 -16.37 26.88 6.16
CA HIS A 85 -17.32 27.80 5.55
C HIS A 85 -18.29 27.14 4.55
N HIS A 86 -18.09 25.87 4.19
CA HIS A 86 -18.94 25.19 3.20
C HIS A 86 -19.64 23.98 3.81
N SER A 87 -20.97 24.06 3.86
CA SER A 87 -21.85 23.00 4.34
C SER A 87 -22.52 22.25 3.19
N ASP A 88 -22.36 20.92 3.21
CA ASP A 88 -23.13 19.82 2.63
C ASP A 88 -23.41 19.70 1.12
N ASP A 89 -23.42 20.75 0.30
CA ASP A 89 -23.86 20.62 -1.12
C ASP A 89 -22.79 20.93 -2.19
N GLU A 90 -21.53 21.18 -1.81
CA GLU A 90 -20.49 21.64 -2.73
C GLU A 90 -19.42 20.62 -3.09
N ILE A 91 -18.81 20.89 -4.25
CA ILE A 91 -17.78 20.11 -4.93
C ILE A 91 -16.76 19.59 -3.92
N PRO A 92 -16.45 18.27 -3.93
CA PRO A 92 -15.53 17.69 -2.98
C PRO A 92 -14.19 18.43 -3.04
N VAL A 93 -13.79 18.95 -1.88
CA VAL A 93 -12.51 19.60 -1.68
C VAL A 93 -11.39 18.67 -2.17
N PRO A 94 -10.43 19.16 -2.99
CA PRO A 94 -9.32 18.34 -3.44
C PRO A 94 -8.49 17.92 -2.23
N SER A 95 -8.56 16.64 -1.87
CA SER A 95 -7.76 16.07 -0.79
C SER A 95 -6.64 15.19 -1.34
N LEU A 96 -5.45 15.34 -0.77
CA LEU A 96 -4.30 14.51 -1.13
C LEU A 96 -4.59 13.03 -0.87
N ASP A 97 -5.34 12.73 0.19
CA ASP A 97 -5.77 11.38 0.53
C ASP A 97 -6.68 10.77 -0.53
N ARG A 98 -7.66 11.52 -1.06
CA ARG A 98 -8.50 11.07 -2.20
C ARG A 98 -7.66 10.82 -3.44
N ALA A 99 -6.71 11.71 -3.74
CA ALA A 99 -5.82 11.57 -4.88
C ALA A 99 -4.93 10.31 -4.74
N TRP A 100 -4.42 10.03 -3.55
CA TRP A 100 -3.63 8.82 -3.28
C TRP A 100 -4.48 7.57 -3.31
N ALA A 101 -5.67 7.56 -2.72
CA ALA A 101 -6.60 6.43 -2.79
C ALA A 101 -6.94 6.10 -4.25
N PHE A 102 -7.22 7.12 -5.08
CA PHE A 102 -7.45 6.96 -6.52
C PHE A 102 -6.23 6.42 -7.25
N MET A 103 -5.04 6.97 -6.98
CA MET A 103 -3.80 6.52 -7.58
C MET A 103 -3.48 5.07 -7.20
N GLU A 104 -3.64 4.69 -5.93
CA GLU A 104 -3.49 3.31 -5.46
C GLU A 104 -4.46 2.38 -6.18
N HIS A 105 -5.72 2.77 -6.34
CA HIS A 105 -6.70 1.94 -7.04
C HIS A 105 -6.37 1.72 -8.52
N ILE A 106 -5.70 2.68 -9.15
CA ILE A 106 -5.26 2.57 -10.54
C ILE A 106 -3.98 1.74 -10.67
N THR A 107 -3.02 1.98 -9.79
CA THR A 107 -1.66 1.43 -9.91
C THR A 107 -1.49 0.08 -9.23
N LEU A 108 -2.24 -0.17 -8.15
CA LEU A 108 -2.21 -1.39 -7.38
C LEU A 108 -3.52 -2.13 -7.61
N PRO A 109 -3.49 -3.32 -8.25
CA PRO A 109 -4.66 -4.18 -8.31
C PRO A 109 -5.14 -4.47 -6.88
N ARG A 110 -6.43 -4.24 -6.67
CA ARG A 110 -7.13 -4.50 -5.41
C ARG A 110 -8.34 -5.38 -5.73
N PHE A 111 -8.72 -6.21 -4.77
CA PHE A 111 -9.92 -7.03 -4.85
C PHE A 111 -10.93 -6.58 -3.78
N LEU A 112 -12.20 -6.86 -4.05
CA LEU A 112 -13.28 -6.61 -3.11
C LEU A 112 -13.15 -7.62 -1.96
N SER A 113 -13.08 -7.11 -0.73
CA SER A 113 -13.17 -7.96 0.45
C SER A 113 -14.64 -8.31 0.64
N ASP A 114 -15.00 -9.57 0.41
CA ASP A 114 -16.33 -10.12 0.71
C ASP A 114 -16.66 -10.17 2.22
N GLY A 115 -15.78 -9.61 3.05
CA GLY A 115 -15.95 -9.50 4.49
C GLY A 115 -17.05 -8.51 4.83
N GLU A 116 -18.18 -9.07 5.27
CA GLU A 116 -19.30 -8.48 6.02
C GLU A 116 -19.68 -7.09 5.55
N ASP A 117 -20.87 -6.99 4.92
CA ASP A 117 -21.62 -5.75 4.78
C ASP A 117 -21.36 -4.89 6.01
N ALA A 118 -20.44 -3.93 5.89
CA ALA A 118 -20.21 -2.96 6.93
C ALA A 118 -21.56 -2.29 7.02
N ASP A 119 -22.31 -2.64 8.07
CA ASP A 119 -23.63 -2.14 8.39
C ASP A 119 -23.49 -0.61 8.53
N LEU A 120 -23.43 0.08 7.40
CA LEU A 120 -23.58 1.52 7.28
C LEU A 120 -25.06 1.88 7.42
N ASN A 121 -25.79 1.14 8.26
CA ASN A 121 -27.00 1.60 8.92
C ASN A 121 -26.58 2.42 10.15
N GLY A 122 -25.95 3.57 9.88
CA GLY A 122 -26.04 4.74 10.74
C GLY A 122 -27.44 5.37 10.63
N GLY A 123 -28.48 4.55 10.78
CA GLY A 123 -29.85 4.98 10.95
C GLY A 123 -30.31 4.48 12.30
N ASP A 124 -30.46 5.41 13.24
CA ASP A 124 -30.91 5.18 14.60
C ASP A 124 -32.26 4.44 14.62
N VAL A 125 -32.23 3.12 14.58
CA VAL A 125 -33.39 2.27 14.89
C VAL A 125 -33.10 1.63 16.23
N GLU A 126 -33.35 2.39 17.29
CA GLU A 126 -33.51 1.87 18.65
C GLU A 126 -34.59 0.78 18.63
N GLY A 127 -34.21 -0.51 18.69
CA GLY A 127 -35.21 -1.54 18.92
C GLY A 127 -34.94 -2.99 18.53
N SER A 128 -33.72 -3.41 18.13
CA SER A 128 -33.47 -4.83 17.87
C SER A 128 -32.49 -5.42 18.88
N GLN A 129 -33.06 -5.97 19.95
CA GLN A 129 -32.36 -6.80 20.93
C GLN A 129 -31.95 -8.14 20.31
N PHE A 130 -30.68 -8.48 20.54
CA PHE A 130 -30.18 -9.85 20.72
C PHE A 130 -30.34 -10.83 19.55
N ILE A 131 -29.38 -10.83 18.63
CA ILE A 131 -28.74 -12.09 18.20
C ILE A 131 -27.21 -11.86 18.13
N HIS A 132 -26.52 -12.14 19.24
CA HIS A 132 -25.09 -12.44 19.19
C HIS A 132 -24.90 -13.80 18.51
N THR A 133 -24.93 -13.83 17.17
CA THR A 133 -24.41 -14.98 16.44
C THR A 133 -22.91 -14.86 16.40
N SER A 134 -22.27 -15.61 17.28
CA SER A 134 -20.86 -15.97 17.24
C SER A 134 -20.43 -16.37 15.82
N ALA A 135 -19.93 -15.39 15.06
CA ALA A 135 -19.25 -15.53 13.77
C ALA A 135 -17.84 -16.11 13.99
N ARG A 136 -17.79 -17.25 14.70
CA ARG A 136 -16.58 -18.03 14.86
C ARG A 136 -16.36 -18.76 13.55
N SER A 137 -15.53 -18.17 12.71
CA SER A 137 -14.49 -18.88 11.97
C SER A 137 -14.97 -20.19 11.33
N ARG A 138 -15.80 -20.04 10.29
CA ARG A 138 -15.77 -20.98 9.17
C ARG A 138 -15.09 -20.26 8.03
N ALA A 139 -13.77 -20.09 8.16
CA ALA A 139 -12.85 -20.10 7.04
C ALA A 139 -13.03 -21.47 6.36
N ARG A 140 -14.10 -21.55 5.58
CA ARG A 140 -14.53 -22.74 4.87
C ARG A 140 -13.76 -22.67 3.57
N ASP A 141 -12.98 -23.71 3.33
CA ASP A 141 -12.14 -23.95 2.16
C ASP A 141 -12.94 -23.92 0.86
N ASN A 142 -13.44 -22.76 0.44
CA ASN A 142 -13.93 -22.54 -0.90
C ASN A 142 -12.71 -22.29 -1.78
N GLU A 143 -12.19 -23.37 -2.34
CA GLU A 143 -11.11 -23.40 -3.35
C GLU A 143 -11.42 -22.57 -4.61
N ASN A 144 -12.60 -21.95 -4.70
CA ASN A 144 -13.04 -21.10 -5.78
C ASN A 144 -13.50 -19.72 -5.30
N ASP A 145 -12.92 -19.19 -4.21
CA ASP A 145 -13.14 -17.79 -3.86
C ASP A 145 -12.50 -16.92 -4.94
N VAL A 146 -13.30 -16.54 -5.93
CA VAL A 146 -12.87 -15.71 -7.05
C VAL A 146 -12.78 -14.30 -6.51
N MET A 147 -11.56 -13.78 -6.35
CA MET A 147 -11.37 -12.41 -5.88
C MET A 147 -11.83 -11.44 -6.98
N GLU A 148 -12.99 -10.80 -6.78
CA GLU A 148 -13.50 -9.82 -7.74
C GLU A 148 -12.65 -8.56 -7.70
N ARG A 149 -12.04 -8.20 -8.83
CA ARG A 149 -11.25 -6.97 -8.96
C ARG A 149 -12.11 -5.74 -8.70
N ALA A 150 -11.63 -4.85 -7.83
CA ALA A 150 -12.27 -3.58 -7.58
C ALA A 150 -12.16 -2.63 -8.79
N LYS A 151 -13.24 -1.93 -9.12
CA LYS A 151 -13.28 -0.97 -10.23
C LYS A 151 -12.61 0.35 -9.83
N PRO A 152 -11.83 1.00 -10.72
CA PRO A 152 -11.25 2.32 -10.44
C PRO A 152 -12.27 3.31 -9.88
N GLY A 153 -12.03 3.78 -8.65
CA GLY A 153 -12.92 4.71 -7.94
C GLY A 153 -13.99 4.06 -7.06
N GLU A 154 -13.99 2.73 -6.90
CA GLU A 154 -14.85 2.04 -5.93
C GLU A 154 -14.37 2.37 -4.50
N ILE A 155 -15.14 3.20 -3.80
CA ILE A 155 -14.87 3.62 -2.40
C ILE A 155 -15.91 3.02 -1.45
N ARG A 156 -17.05 2.54 -1.98
CA ARG A 156 -18.19 2.09 -1.16
C ARG A 156 -17.98 0.73 -0.51
N ARG A 157 -17.12 -0.10 -1.09
CA ARG A 157 -16.82 -1.45 -0.60
C ARG A 157 -15.40 -1.48 -0.07
N ALA A 158 -15.18 -2.25 1.00
CA ALA A 158 -13.84 -2.49 1.50
C ALA A 158 -13.00 -3.20 0.41
N THR A 159 -11.80 -2.70 0.16
CA THR A 159 -10.89 -3.28 -0.85
C THR A 159 -9.59 -3.68 -0.21
N LYS A 160 -9.11 -4.88 -0.55
CA LYS A 160 -7.85 -5.43 -0.03
C LYS A 160 -6.82 -5.56 -1.14
N LEU A 161 -5.56 -5.46 -0.75
CA LEU A 161 -4.42 -5.74 -1.64
C LEU A 161 -4.26 -7.25 -1.77
N TYR A 162 -3.99 -7.72 -2.98
CA TYR A 162 -3.69 -9.13 -3.23
C TYR A 162 -2.50 -9.61 -2.38
N PRO A 163 -2.60 -10.80 -1.75
CA PRO A 163 -1.50 -11.35 -0.95
C PRO A 163 -0.35 -11.81 -1.86
N ILE A 164 0.87 -11.33 -1.59
CA ILE A 164 2.07 -11.58 -2.43
C ILE A 164 2.32 -13.07 -2.69
N TRP A 165 2.10 -13.92 -1.68
CA TRP A 165 2.42 -15.35 -1.75
C TRP A 165 1.23 -16.26 -2.03
N SER A 166 0.01 -15.73 -1.91
CA SER A 166 -1.22 -16.53 -1.95
C SER A 166 -2.17 -16.13 -3.08
N THR A 167 -1.73 -15.27 -4.01
CA THR A 167 -2.54 -14.89 -5.17
C THR A 167 -2.54 -16.03 -6.19
N PRO A 168 -3.71 -16.57 -6.58
CA PRO A 168 -3.78 -17.63 -7.56
C PRO A 168 -3.38 -17.14 -8.96
N GLU A 169 -2.80 -18.05 -9.75
CA GLU A 169 -2.26 -17.78 -11.09
C GLU A 169 -3.28 -17.17 -12.06
N LYS A 170 -4.58 -17.49 -11.88
CA LYS A 170 -5.66 -16.95 -12.70
C LYS A 170 -5.88 -15.45 -12.48
N GLU A 171 -5.64 -14.97 -11.27
CA GLU A 171 -5.82 -13.57 -10.87
C GLU A 171 -4.56 -12.74 -11.09
N LEU A 172 -3.40 -13.39 -11.26
CA LEU A 172 -2.18 -12.72 -11.71
C LEU A 172 -2.33 -12.04 -13.08
N ALA A 173 -3.31 -12.45 -13.88
CA ALA A 173 -3.68 -11.76 -15.12
C ALA A 173 -4.22 -10.33 -14.90
N ASP A 174 -4.77 -10.03 -13.71
CA ASP A 174 -5.30 -8.69 -13.38
C ASP A 174 -4.20 -7.64 -13.24
N PHE A 175 -2.97 -8.07 -12.92
CA PHE A 175 -1.75 -7.24 -12.93
C PHE A 175 -1.25 -6.95 -14.34
N GLY A 176 -1.78 -7.64 -15.34
CA GLY A 176 -1.40 -7.55 -16.74
C GLY A 176 -1.03 -8.91 -17.30
N ILE A 177 -1.36 -9.10 -18.58
CA ILE A 177 -1.12 -10.37 -19.29
C ILE A 177 0.35 -10.80 -19.27
N GLY A 178 1.28 -9.83 -19.33
CA GLY A 178 2.71 -10.10 -19.26
C GLY A 178 3.16 -10.67 -17.92
N VAL A 179 2.58 -10.21 -16.82
CA VAL A 179 2.89 -10.71 -15.47
C VAL A 179 2.40 -12.14 -15.33
N GLY A 180 1.17 -12.42 -15.75
CA GLY A 180 0.63 -13.79 -15.76
C GLY A 180 1.50 -14.75 -16.57
N ILE A 181 1.83 -14.39 -17.82
CA ILE A 181 2.70 -15.20 -18.69
C ILE A 181 4.08 -15.40 -18.07
N TYR A 182 4.67 -14.37 -17.45
CA TYR A 182 5.97 -14.48 -16.80
C TYR A 182 5.98 -15.57 -15.72
N PHE A 183 5.04 -15.56 -14.77
CA PHE A 183 5.00 -16.57 -13.71
C PHE A 183 4.72 -17.98 -14.23
N VAL A 184 3.82 -18.12 -15.23
CA VAL A 184 3.58 -19.39 -15.93
C VAL A 184 4.90 -19.93 -16.48
N THR A 185 5.65 -19.11 -17.22
CA THR A 185 6.93 -19.53 -17.82
C THR A 185 7.98 -19.90 -16.77
N VAL A 186 8.11 -19.14 -15.68
CA VAL A 186 9.03 -19.45 -14.57
C VAL A 186 8.70 -20.81 -13.96
N ARG A 187 7.41 -21.12 -13.76
CA ARG A 187 6.97 -22.43 -13.26
C ARG A 187 7.35 -23.57 -14.19
N PHE A 188 7.15 -23.40 -15.50
CA PHE A 188 7.57 -24.40 -16.50
C PHE A 188 9.08 -24.58 -16.54
N VAL A 189 9.85 -23.49 -16.51
CA VAL A 189 11.32 -23.55 -16.47
C VAL A 189 11.79 -24.26 -15.20
N ALA A 190 11.21 -23.97 -14.04
CA ALA A 190 11.54 -24.64 -12.79
C ALA A 190 11.29 -26.16 -12.87
N LEU A 191 10.18 -26.58 -13.49
CA LEU A 191 9.88 -27.99 -13.69
C LEU A 191 10.86 -28.68 -14.66
N ILE A 192 11.21 -28.02 -15.77
CA ILE A 192 12.20 -28.53 -16.72
C ILE A 192 13.58 -28.65 -16.06
N CYS A 193 14.01 -27.64 -15.31
CA CYS A 193 15.27 -27.66 -14.56
C CYS A 193 15.29 -28.79 -13.52
N LEU A 194 14.17 -29.03 -12.83
CA LEU A 194 14.05 -30.12 -11.86
C LEU A 194 14.18 -31.49 -12.53
N ILE A 195 13.51 -31.70 -13.66
CA ILE A 195 13.62 -32.95 -14.45
C ILE A 195 15.05 -33.13 -14.98
N ALA A 196 15.65 -32.07 -15.52
CA ALA A 196 17.04 -32.10 -16.00
C ALA A 196 18.02 -32.44 -14.86
N GLY A 197 17.78 -31.91 -13.66
CA GLY A 197 18.50 -32.27 -12.45
C GLY A 197 18.42 -33.77 -12.15
N PHE A 198 17.21 -34.34 -12.18
CA PHE A 198 17.01 -35.79 -11.95
C PHE A 198 17.67 -36.67 -13.02
N ILE A 199 17.65 -36.25 -14.29
CA ILE A 199 18.35 -36.97 -15.36
C ILE A 199 19.87 -36.94 -15.15
N THR A 200 20.40 -35.86 -14.55
CA THR A 200 21.84 -35.68 -14.31
C THR A 200 22.33 -36.46 -13.09
N LEU A 201 21.47 -36.76 -12.10
CA LEU A 201 21.83 -37.50 -10.89
C LEU A 201 22.59 -38.83 -11.11
N PRO A 202 22.14 -39.77 -11.97
CA PRO A 202 22.86 -41.04 -12.16
C PRO A 202 24.25 -40.82 -12.78
N THR A 203 24.39 -39.85 -13.68
CA THR A 203 25.68 -39.49 -14.27
C THR A 203 26.62 -38.96 -13.20
N THR A 204 26.14 -38.06 -12.33
CA THR A 204 26.92 -37.57 -11.19
C THR A 204 27.29 -38.70 -10.23
N MET A 205 26.35 -39.61 -9.89
CA MET A 205 26.63 -40.77 -9.04
C MET A 205 27.69 -41.70 -9.63
N PHE A 206 27.64 -41.95 -10.95
CA PHE A 206 28.65 -42.76 -11.63
C PHE A 206 30.04 -42.11 -11.55
N PHE A 207 30.16 -40.82 -11.84
CA PHE A 207 31.44 -40.11 -11.75
C PHE A 207 31.96 -39.95 -10.32
N MET A 208 31.07 -40.04 -9.33
CA MET A 208 31.45 -40.10 -7.91
C MET A 208 31.84 -41.51 -7.43
N SER A 209 31.58 -42.57 -8.21
CA SER A 209 31.89 -43.95 -7.81
C SER A 209 33.39 -44.25 -7.87
N GLU A 210 33.86 -45.14 -6.98
CA GLU A 210 35.25 -45.61 -6.93
C GLU A 210 35.67 -46.34 -8.22
N ASP A 211 34.72 -46.90 -8.96
CA ASP A 211 34.93 -47.56 -10.24
C ASP A 211 35.48 -46.59 -11.31
N TYR A 212 35.16 -45.30 -11.17
CA TYR A 212 35.69 -44.25 -12.04
C TYR A 212 37.06 -43.71 -11.58
N SER A 213 37.56 -44.13 -10.42
CA SER A 213 38.85 -43.65 -9.89
C SER A 213 40.04 -44.16 -10.73
N PRO A 214 40.96 -43.28 -11.16
CA PRO A 214 42.10 -43.68 -11.99
C PRO A 214 43.08 -44.62 -11.27
N ASP A 215 43.10 -44.63 -9.93
CA ASP A 215 44.02 -45.46 -9.15
C ASP A 215 43.66 -46.96 -9.16
N ASN A 216 42.40 -47.32 -9.42
CA ASN A 216 41.99 -48.72 -9.53
C ASN A 216 42.62 -49.46 -10.73
N ARG A 217 43.21 -48.74 -11.71
CA ARG A 217 43.89 -49.36 -12.85
C ARG A 217 45.24 -49.98 -12.51
N LYS A 218 45.88 -49.60 -11.39
CA LYS A 218 47.23 -50.06 -11.03
C LYS A 218 47.25 -51.46 -10.39
N ASN A 219 46.10 -51.97 -9.97
CA ASN A 219 45.99 -53.22 -9.22
C ASN A 219 45.62 -54.45 -10.10
N VAL A 220 45.57 -54.28 -11.42
CA VAL A 220 45.12 -55.33 -12.38
C VAL A 220 46.30 -55.91 -13.21
N THR A 221 47.53 -55.47 -12.96
CA THR A 221 48.78 -56.00 -13.58
C THR A 221 49.62 -56.74 -12.57
#